data_AF-A0A182FWB8-F1
#
_entry.id   AF-A0A182FWB8-F1
#
_cell.length_a   1.000
_cell.length_b   1.000
_cell.length_c   1.000
_cell.angle_alpha   90.00
_cell.angle_beta   90.00
_cell.angle_gamma   90.00
#
_symmetry.space_group_name_H-M   'P 1'
#
loop_
_entity.id
_entity.type
_entity.pdbx_description
1 polymer ?
#
loop_
_entity_poly.entity_id
_entity_poly.type
_entity_poly.pdbx_seq_one_letter_code
_entity_poly.pdbx_strand_id
1 'polypeptide(L)' 'MQPTEAPPAGPAIASEVEQTVQPQQCIRQGCTNMAIVNSDWEDEYCSSECVVTHCRDVFGHWVQGNSTPQQTISTVK' A
#
# COMPACT_ATOMS: atom_id res chain seq x y z
N MET A 1 -51.38 -13.76 -15.97
CA MET A 1 -50.94 -14.30 -14.66
C MET A 1 -49.62 -15.04 -14.83
N GLN A 2 -48.52 -14.41 -14.43
CA GLN A 2 -47.28 -15.06 -13.97
C GLN A 2 -46.82 -14.26 -12.73
N PRO A 3 -46.44 -14.93 -11.62
CA PRO A 3 -46.33 -14.33 -10.30
C PRO A 3 -45.04 -13.52 -10.08
N THR A 4 -45.16 -12.51 -9.23
CA THR A 4 -44.11 -11.73 -8.60
C THR A 4 -43.25 -12.61 -7.70
N GLU A 5 -41.93 -12.61 -7.87
CA GLU A 5 -41.03 -13.02 -6.77
C GLU A 5 -39.81 -12.09 -6.77
N ALA A 6 -39.78 -11.23 -5.74
CA ALA A 6 -38.65 -10.37 -5.42
C ALA A 6 -37.48 -11.22 -4.92
N PRO A 7 -36.22 -10.89 -5.24
CA PRO A 7 -35.09 -11.60 -4.66
C PRO A 7 -35.03 -11.34 -3.15
N PRO A 8 -34.71 -12.37 -2.33
CA PRO A 8 -34.64 -12.24 -0.88
C PRO A 8 -33.49 -11.31 -0.49
N ALA A 9 -33.78 -10.44 0.48
CA ALA A 9 -32.78 -9.68 1.20
C ALA A 9 -31.79 -10.64 1.89
N GLY A 10 -30.50 -10.52 1.55
CA GLY A 10 -29.38 -11.07 2.32
C GLY A 10 -28.14 -11.31 1.45
N PRO A 11 -26.91 -11.05 1.94
CA PRO A 11 -26.55 -10.68 3.30
C PRO A 11 -26.06 -9.22 3.39
N ALA A 12 -26.63 -8.43 4.29
CA ALA A 12 -25.90 -7.31 4.87
C ALA A 12 -24.89 -7.89 5.88
N ILE A 13 -23.87 -8.60 5.37
CA ILE A 13 -22.64 -8.78 6.14
C ILE A 13 -21.94 -7.43 6.11
N ALA A 14 -22.28 -6.58 7.07
CA ALA A 14 -21.38 -5.54 7.54
C ALA A 14 -20.19 -6.22 8.22
N SER A 15 -19.38 -6.91 7.42
CA SER A 15 -18.04 -7.31 7.77
C SER A 15 -17.13 -6.34 7.06
N GLU A 16 -16.98 -5.15 7.63
CA GLU A 16 -15.67 -4.55 7.56
C GLU A 16 -15.46 -3.84 8.88
N VAL A 17 -14.53 -4.41 9.64
CA VAL A 17 -14.00 -3.80 10.84
C VAL A 17 -13.46 -2.46 10.40
N GLU A 18 -14.20 -1.39 10.67
CA GLU A 18 -13.76 -0.01 10.57
C GLU A 18 -12.71 0.21 11.68
N GLN A 19 -11.58 -0.48 11.55
CA GLN A 19 -10.33 -0.02 12.10
C GLN A 19 -10.10 1.30 11.38
N THR A 20 -10.21 2.38 12.12
CA THR A 20 -9.92 3.76 11.72
C THR A 20 -8.43 3.92 11.39
N VAL A 21 -7.93 3.14 10.41
CA VAL A 21 -6.75 3.50 9.64
C VAL A 21 -7.20 4.71 8.83
N GLN A 22 -6.92 5.90 9.36
CA GLN A 22 -7.22 7.12 8.63
C GLN A 22 -6.56 7.00 7.25
N PRO A 23 -7.32 7.22 6.15
CA PRO A 23 -6.77 7.11 4.81
C PRO A 23 -5.63 8.11 4.68
N GLN A 24 -4.41 7.58 4.72
CA GLN A 24 -3.18 8.34 4.62
C GLN A 24 -2.93 8.68 3.16
N GLN A 25 -2.26 9.80 2.89
CA GLN A 25 -1.87 10.11 1.51
C GLN A 25 -0.82 9.10 1.06
N CYS A 26 -0.87 8.70 -0.21
CA CYS A 26 0.15 7.83 -0.78
C CYS A 26 1.55 8.39 -0.51
N ILE A 27 2.45 7.56 0.04
CA ILE A 27 3.80 8.00 0.43
C ILE A 27 4.69 8.39 -0.76
N ARG A 28 4.28 8.04 -1.98
CA ARG A 28 5.00 8.39 -3.21
C ARG A 28 5.06 9.91 -3.35
N GLN A 29 6.27 10.44 -3.43
CA GLN A 29 6.50 11.88 -3.59
C GLN A 29 5.80 12.40 -4.85
N GLY A 30 4.98 13.44 -4.69
CA GLY A 30 4.18 14.02 -5.78
C GLY A 30 2.89 13.26 -6.13
N CYS A 31 2.50 12.23 -5.37
CA CYS A 31 1.17 11.62 -5.49
C CYS A 31 0.17 12.35 -4.58
N THR A 32 -0.94 12.82 -5.15
CA THR A 32 -2.04 13.46 -4.39
C THR A 32 -3.20 12.51 -4.11
N ASN A 33 -3.08 11.24 -4.52
CA ASN A 33 -4.10 10.24 -4.28
C ASN A 33 -4.02 9.73 -2.84
N MET A 34 -5.18 9.39 -2.28
CA MET A 34 -5.29 8.72 -0.99
C MET A 34 -4.79 7.28 -1.14
N ALA A 35 -4.06 6.80 -0.13
CA ALA A 35 -3.69 5.40 -0.04
C ALA A 35 -4.96 4.56 0.14
N ILE A 36 -4.92 3.35 -0.43
CA ILE A 36 -6.04 2.42 -0.38
C ILE A 36 -5.76 1.36 0.68
N VAL A 37 -6.83 0.91 1.34
CA VAL A 37 -6.74 -0.17 2.31
C VAL A 37 -6.33 -1.45 1.58
N ASN A 38 -5.18 -2.00 1.94
CA ASN A 38 -4.65 -3.22 1.35
C ASN A 38 -3.62 -3.88 2.29
N SER A 39 -3.86 -5.17 2.59
CA SER A 39 -3.02 -5.98 3.46
C SER A 39 -1.66 -6.39 2.87
N ASP A 40 -1.46 -6.27 1.54
CA ASP A 40 -0.17 -6.53 0.91
C ASP A 40 0.84 -5.37 1.12
N TRP A 41 0.36 -4.15 1.39
CA TRP A 41 1.21 -2.95 1.49
C TRP A 41 0.81 -1.97 2.60
N GLU A 42 0.22 -2.48 3.68
CA GLU A 42 -0.07 -1.74 4.93
C GLU A 42 -0.74 -0.37 4.72
N ASP A 43 -1.58 -0.27 3.70
CA ASP A 43 -2.35 0.94 3.40
C ASP A 43 -1.49 2.19 3.09
N GLU A 44 -0.26 2.03 2.58
CA GLU A 44 0.68 3.14 2.33
C GLU A 44 0.61 3.72 0.89
N TYR A 45 0.00 2.97 -0.04
CA TYR A 45 0.00 3.28 -1.46
C TYR A 45 -1.41 3.34 -2.05
N CYS A 46 -1.61 4.24 -3.02
CA CYS A 46 -2.89 4.34 -3.73
C CYS A 46 -3.06 3.30 -4.84
N SER A 47 -1.96 2.64 -5.26
CA SER A 47 -1.95 1.65 -6.33
C SER A 47 -0.66 0.84 -6.31
N SER A 48 -0.70 -0.35 -6.93
CA SER A 48 0.48 -1.18 -7.16
C SER A 48 1.56 -0.49 -8.01
N GLU A 49 1.17 0.41 -8.92
CA GLU A 49 2.13 1.21 -9.70
C GLU A 49 3.00 2.10 -8.79
N CYS A 50 2.38 2.71 -7.76
CA CYS A 50 3.10 3.51 -6.77
C CYS A 50 4.05 2.67 -5.92
N VAL A 51 3.65 1.46 -5.54
CA VAL A 51 4.50 0.50 -4.81
C VAL A 51 5.75 0.19 -5.63
N VAL A 52 5.56 -0.28 -6.87
CA VAL A 52 6.68 -0.71 -7.73
C VAL A 52 7.63 0.46 -8.04
N THR A 53 7.09 1.65 -8.28
CA THR A 53 7.90 2.85 -8.52
C THR A 53 8.74 3.18 -7.29
N HIS A 54 8.14 3.19 -6.10
CA HIS A 54 8.85 3.48 -4.86
C HIS A 54 9.94 2.44 -4.57
N CYS A 55 9.65 1.15 -4.75
CA CYS A 55 10.65 0.09 -4.57
C CYS A 55 11.88 0.29 -5.47
N ARG A 56 11.69 0.75 -6.71
CA ARG A 56 12.79 1.04 -7.64
C ARG A 56 13.62 2.23 -7.19
N ASP A 57 13.00 3.28 -6.66
CA ASP A 57 13.70 4.46 -6.16
C ASP A 57 14.51 4.14 -4.90
N VAL A 58 13.89 3.47 -3.92
CA VAL A 58 14.58 3.03 -2.68
C VAL A 58 15.75 2.10 -3.01
N PHE A 59 15.52 1.12 -3.90
CA PHE A 59 16.57 0.23 -4.35
C PHE A 59 17.68 0.98 -5.08
N GLY A 60 17.33 1.91 -5.97
CA GLY A 60 18.29 2.73 -6.71
C GLY A 60 19.16 3.59 -5.80
N HIS A 61 18.58 4.23 -4.78
CA HIS A 61 19.32 4.97 -3.77
C HIS A 61 20.24 4.07 -2.94
N TRP A 62 19.75 2.90 -2.55
CA TRP A 62 20.57 1.91 -1.84
C TRP A 62 21.75 1.43 -2.69
N VAL A 63 21.52 1.07 -3.95
CA VAL A 63 22.58 0.63 -4.87
C VAL A 63 23.64 1.72 -5.04
N GLN A 64 23.24 2.99 -5.19
CA GLN A 64 24.20 4.10 -5.31
C GLN A 64 25.07 4.27 -4.06
N GLY A 65 24.47 4.20 -2.86
CA GLY A 65 25.20 4.24 -1.60
C GLY A 65 26.13 3.04 -1.43
N ASN A 66 25.70 1.86 -1.88
CA ASN A 66 26.48 0.61 -1.79
C ASN A 66 27.54 0.46 -2.90
N SER A 67 27.42 1.21 -4.00
CA SER A 67 28.39 1.22 -5.11
C SER A 67 29.59 2.13 -4.85
N THR A 68 29.57 2.90 -3.75
CA THR A 68 30.72 3.68 -3.31
C THR A 68 31.64 2.78 -2.46
N PRO A 69 32.92 2.55 -2.84
CA PRO A 69 33.84 1.67 -2.11
C PRO A 69 34.39 2.28 -0.80
N GLN A 70 33.56 2.98 -0.03
CA GLN A 70 33.97 3.56 1.24
C GLN A 70 32.85 3.43 2.27
N GLN A 71 32.63 2.22 2.77
CA GLN A 71 32.17 2.05 4.13
C GLN A 71 33.14 1.09 4.79
N THR A 72 34.19 1.68 5.38
CA THR A 72 35.01 1.02 6.39
C THR A 72 34.08 0.55 7.49
N ILE A 73 33.66 -0.71 7.42
CA ILE A 73 32.99 -1.43 8.49
C ILE A 73 34.00 -1.43 9.64
N SER A 74 33.91 -0.44 10.52
CA SER A 74 34.69 -0.38 11.74
C SER A 74 34.33 -1.63 12.54
N THR A 75 35.28 -2.56 12.60
CA THR A 75 35.25 -3.75 13.43
C THR A 75 34.77 -3.37 14.83
N VAL A 76 33.60 -3.85 15.22
CA VAL A 76 33.16 -3.82 16.61
C VAL A 76 34.08 -4.76 17.40
N LYS A 77 34.68 -4.22 18.46
CA LYS A 77 35.76 -4.81 19.29
C LYS A 77 35.21 -5.70 20.40
#